data_AF-A0A9E3G7A1-F1
#
_entry.id   AF-A0A9E3G7A1-F1
#
_cell.length_a   1.000
_cell.length_b   1.000
_cell.length_c   1.000
_cell.angle_alpha   90.00
_cell.angle_beta   90.00
_cell.angle_gamma   90.00
#
_symmetry.space_group_name_H-M   'P 1'
#
loop_
_entity.id
_entity.type
_entity.pdbx_description
1 polymer ?
#
loop_
_entity_poly.entity_id
_entity_poly.type
_entity_poly.pdbx_seq_one_letter_code
_entity_poly.pdbx_strand_id
1 'polypeptide(L)'
;MMSRALAAICLATVLLAGGCATTSDFEARTAALNQTIAQEPPGNYFIGRRMYRRAYFFWGYVRRPREPWSKAQLVMFNEQRLHAPDREATAIGYDNNYEYRLEGYFSGEQVYEPASNRFYPEFVLTNYKLLSTAPPQIFRDAKATDPNRIFIDNPD
;
A
#
# COMPACT_ATOMS: atom_id res chain seq x y z
N MET A 1 32.22 -69.02 -26.79
CA MET A 1 33.27 -67.97 -26.69
C MET A 1 32.54 -66.63 -26.68
N MET A 2 32.41 -65.99 -25.51
CA MET A 2 33.09 -64.70 -25.15
C MET A 2 32.72 -63.56 -26.13
N SER A 3 32.17 -62.40 -25.78
CA SER A 3 32.17 -61.64 -24.51
C SER A 3 31.13 -60.49 -24.53
N ARG A 4 30.57 -60.25 -23.34
CA ARG A 4 30.16 -58.98 -22.70
C ARG A 4 30.23 -57.67 -23.50
N ALA A 5 29.13 -56.88 -23.46
CA ALA A 5 29.12 -55.54 -22.85
C ALA A 5 27.67 -55.00 -22.74
N LEU A 6 27.20 -54.84 -21.50
CA LEU A 6 26.01 -54.04 -21.17
C LEU A 6 26.37 -52.55 -21.41
N ALA A 7 25.66 -51.87 -22.30
CA ALA A 7 25.65 -50.41 -22.37
C ALA A 7 24.39 -49.91 -21.65
N ALA A 8 24.55 -49.51 -20.39
CA ALA A 8 23.54 -48.81 -19.62
C ALA A 8 23.42 -47.37 -20.14
N ILE A 9 22.31 -47.05 -20.79
CA ILE A 9 21.95 -45.66 -21.10
C ILE A 9 20.93 -45.23 -20.05
N CYS A 10 21.45 -44.60 -18.98
CA CYS A 10 20.68 -43.84 -18.02
C CYS A 10 20.10 -42.61 -18.74
N LEU A 11 18.85 -42.71 -19.21
CA LEU A 11 18.10 -41.54 -19.64
C LEU A 11 17.51 -40.89 -18.38
N ALA A 12 18.24 -39.91 -17.86
CA ALA A 12 17.81 -39.09 -16.74
C ALA A 12 16.53 -38.33 -17.11
N THR A 13 15.40 -38.80 -16.60
CA THR A 13 14.13 -38.08 -16.59
C THR A 13 14.34 -36.80 -15.80
N VAL A 14 14.28 -35.66 -16.50
CA VAL A 14 14.30 -34.32 -15.93
C VAL A 14 13.18 -34.21 -14.91
N LEU A 15 13.56 -34.17 -13.63
CA LEU A 15 12.70 -33.78 -12.52
C LEU A 15 12.22 -32.35 -12.78
N LEU A 16 10.99 -32.22 -13.30
CA LEU A 16 10.17 -31.04 -13.16
C LEU A 16 9.83 -30.86 -11.68
N ALA A 17 10.81 -30.38 -10.90
CA ALA A 17 10.55 -29.76 -9.62
C ALA A 17 9.93 -28.39 -9.89
N GLY A 18 8.64 -28.39 -10.27
CA GLY A 18 7.78 -27.25 -10.04
C GLY A 18 7.69 -27.07 -8.54
N GLY A 19 8.60 -26.27 -7.98
CA GLY A 19 8.56 -25.88 -6.58
C GLY A 19 7.19 -25.27 -6.33
N CYS A 20 6.37 -25.97 -5.56
CA CYS A 20 5.12 -25.45 -5.04
C CYS A 20 5.52 -24.35 -4.05
N ALA A 21 5.73 -23.13 -4.55
CA ALA A 21 5.95 -21.98 -3.70
C ALA A 21 4.66 -21.82 -2.89
N THR A 22 4.72 -22.11 -1.59
CA THR A 22 3.66 -21.78 -0.66
C THR A 22 3.62 -20.27 -0.54
N THR A 23 2.83 -19.61 -1.39
CA THR A 23 2.53 -18.19 -1.27
C THR A 23 1.98 -17.94 0.13
N SER A 24 2.55 -16.96 0.84
CA SER A 24 2.04 -16.60 2.16
C SER A 24 0.60 -16.08 2.05
N ASP A 25 -0.20 -16.20 3.13
CA ASP A 25 -1.57 -15.66 3.16
C ASP A 25 -1.60 -14.17 2.76
N PHE A 26 -0.61 -13.40 3.23
CA PHE A 26 -0.46 -12.00 2.88
C PHE A 26 -0.26 -11.78 1.38
N GLU A 27 0.67 -12.50 0.74
CA GLU A 27 0.92 -12.37 -0.69
C GLU A 27 -0.29 -12.75 -1.54
N ALA A 28 -1.04 -13.78 -1.14
CA ALA A 28 -2.28 -14.18 -1.81
C ALA A 28 -3.34 -13.08 -1.71
N ARG A 29 -3.50 -12.46 -0.53
CA ARG A 29 -4.43 -11.35 -0.30
C ARG A 29 -4.01 -10.09 -1.05
N THR A 30 -2.72 -9.77 -1.09
CA THR A 30 -2.17 -8.66 -1.87
C THR A 30 -2.38 -8.86 -3.37
N ALA A 31 -2.20 -10.09 -3.88
CA ALA A 31 -2.49 -10.41 -5.27
C ALA A 31 -3.97 -10.21 -5.61
N ALA A 32 -4.89 -10.69 -4.76
CA ALA A 32 -6.33 -10.48 -4.93
C ALA A 32 -6.73 -8.99 -4.86
N LEU A 33 -6.11 -8.22 -3.95
CA LEU A 33 -6.30 -6.78 -3.86
C LEU A 33 -5.84 -6.08 -5.15
N ASN A 34 -4.65 -6.42 -5.65
CA ASN A 34 -4.10 -5.83 -6.88
C ASN A 34 -4.98 -6.14 -8.12
N GLN A 35 -5.63 -7.31 -8.16
CA GLN A 35 -6.62 -7.60 -9.20
C GLN A 35 -7.83 -6.66 -9.12
N THR A 36 -8.31 -6.37 -7.90
CA THR A 36 -9.40 -5.40 -7.69
C THR A 36 -8.97 -3.99 -8.09
N ILE A 37 -7.77 -3.57 -7.68
CA ILE A 37 -7.18 -2.27 -8.02
C ILE A 37 -7.08 -2.09 -9.54
N ALA A 38 -6.70 -3.13 -10.28
CA ALA A 38 -6.59 -3.07 -11.74
C ALA A 38 -7.94 -2.76 -12.43
N GLN A 39 -9.07 -3.06 -11.78
CA GLN A 39 -10.41 -2.78 -12.28
C GLN A 39 -10.95 -1.40 -11.91
N GLU A 40 -10.20 -0.61 -11.12
CA GLU A 40 -10.61 0.76 -10.81
C GLU A 40 -10.81 1.57 -12.09
N PRO A 41 -11.87 2.41 -12.17
CA PRO A 41 -12.03 3.31 -13.31
C PRO A 41 -10.82 4.23 -13.48
N PRO A 42 -10.33 4.47 -14.70
CA PRO A 42 -9.30 5.48 -14.89
C PRO A 42 -9.90 6.86 -14.63
N GLY A 43 -9.08 7.83 -14.23
CA GLY A 43 -9.54 9.20 -14.08
C GLY A 43 -8.57 10.09 -13.32
N ASN A 44 -8.92 11.38 -13.25
CA ASN A 44 -8.18 12.37 -12.50
C ASN A 44 -8.66 12.41 -11.04
N TYR A 45 -8.30 11.38 -10.29
CA TYR A 45 -8.55 11.27 -8.87
C TYR A 45 -7.45 10.43 -8.23
N PHE A 46 -7.44 10.36 -6.91
CA PHE A 46 -6.51 9.53 -6.15
C PHE A 46 -7.26 8.61 -5.20
N ILE A 47 -6.59 7.54 -4.77
CA ILE A 47 -7.04 6.70 -3.67
C ILE A 47 -6.13 6.95 -2.48
N GLY A 48 -6.73 7.29 -1.34
CA GLY A 48 -6.05 7.59 -0.09
C GLY A 48 -6.34 6.55 0.97
N ARG A 49 -5.31 6.12 1.71
CA ARG A 49 -5.43 5.33 2.94
C ARG A 49 -4.92 6.17 4.09
N ARG A 50 -5.80 6.46 5.05
CA ARG A 50 -5.42 7.18 6.26
C ARG A 50 -4.43 6.34 7.07
N MET A 51 -3.28 6.92 7.42
CA MET A 51 -2.37 6.36 8.41
C MET A 51 -2.18 7.36 9.54
N TYR A 52 -2.94 7.20 10.61
CA TYR A 52 -2.78 8.01 11.80
C TYR A 52 -1.69 7.43 12.70
N ARG A 53 -0.78 8.29 13.13
CA ARG A 53 0.18 8.04 14.18
C ARG A 53 0.20 9.23 15.12
N ARG A 54 0.23 8.97 16.43
CA ARG A 54 0.27 10.05 17.42
C ARG A 54 1.57 10.85 17.37
N ALA A 55 2.67 10.21 16.99
CA ALA A 55 3.99 10.82 17.00
C ALA A 55 4.31 11.62 15.73
N TYR A 56 3.52 11.52 14.66
CA TYR A 56 3.84 12.09 13.35
C TYR A 56 2.72 12.99 12.83
N PHE A 57 3.08 13.91 11.94
CA PHE A 57 2.14 14.89 11.38
C PHE A 57 1.61 14.55 9.97
N PHE A 58 2.10 13.48 9.32
CA PHE A 58 1.61 13.10 7.98
C PHE A 58 0.16 12.65 8.02
N TRP A 59 -0.50 12.73 6.86
CA TRP A 59 -1.87 12.27 6.73
C TRP A 59 -1.97 10.77 6.41
N GLY A 60 -1.24 10.29 5.40
CA GLY A 60 -1.41 8.91 4.96
C GLY A 60 -0.90 8.66 3.55
N TYR A 61 -1.21 7.48 3.03
CA TYR A 61 -0.74 7.03 1.73
C TYR A 61 -1.71 7.42 0.62
N VAL A 62 -1.19 7.97 -0.47
CA VAL A 62 -1.96 8.38 -1.66
C VAL A 62 -1.35 7.76 -2.91
N ARG A 63 -2.20 7.17 -3.76
CA ARG A 63 -1.83 6.59 -5.06
C ARG A 63 -2.81 6.98 -6.16
N ARG A 64 -2.41 6.83 -7.42
CA ARG A 64 -3.35 6.96 -8.55
C ARG A 64 -4.23 5.71 -8.66
N PRO A 65 -5.39 5.81 -9.35
CA PRO A 65 -6.16 4.63 -9.71
C PRO A 65 -5.32 3.63 -10.49
N ARG A 66 -5.57 2.34 -10.26
CA ARG A 66 -4.86 1.20 -10.88
C ARG A 66 -3.38 1.06 -10.51
N GLU A 67 -2.82 1.93 -9.68
CA GLU A 67 -1.50 1.71 -9.08
C GLU A 67 -1.64 0.81 -7.85
N PRO A 68 -0.73 -0.15 -7.61
CA PRO A 68 -0.71 -0.92 -6.37
C PRO A 68 -0.30 -0.03 -5.20
N TRP A 69 -0.61 -0.47 -3.98
CA TRP A 69 -0.29 0.29 -2.77
C TRP A 69 1.22 0.48 -2.55
N SER A 70 2.09 -0.42 -3.00
CA SER A 70 3.55 -0.23 -3.01
C SER A 70 4.04 0.97 -3.81
N LYS A 71 3.22 1.57 -4.67
CA LYS A 71 3.52 2.83 -5.36
C LYS A 71 2.95 4.07 -4.67
N ALA A 72 2.20 3.90 -3.58
CA ALA A 72 1.60 5.01 -2.87
C ALA A 72 2.67 5.88 -2.20
N GLN A 73 2.42 7.17 -2.16
CA GLN A 73 3.29 8.14 -1.51
C GLN A 73 2.70 8.48 -0.14
N LEU A 74 3.52 8.51 0.90
CA LEU A 74 3.12 9.07 2.19
C LEU A 74 3.13 10.60 2.07
N VAL A 75 1.99 11.25 2.34
CA VAL A 75 1.81 12.68 2.05
C VAL A 75 1.49 13.51 3.27
N MET A 76 1.83 14.80 3.16
CA MET A 76 1.25 15.88 3.96
C MET A 76 0.07 16.47 3.20
N PHE A 77 -1.07 16.65 3.87
CA PHE A 77 -2.16 17.41 3.27
C PHE A 77 -1.92 18.91 3.43
N ASN A 78 -2.12 19.64 2.34
CA ASN A 78 -2.32 21.07 2.39
C ASN A 78 -3.81 21.34 2.65
N GLU A 79 -4.10 21.80 3.86
CA GLU A 79 -5.46 22.01 4.34
C GLU A 79 -5.91 23.49 4.21
N GLN A 80 -5.27 24.31 3.36
CA GLN A 80 -5.66 25.71 3.16
C GLN A 80 -7.03 25.87 2.48
N ARG A 81 -7.52 24.82 1.81
CA ARG A 81 -8.80 24.82 1.08
C ARG A 81 -9.85 23.92 1.71
N LEU A 82 -9.46 22.71 2.07
CA LEU A 82 -10.33 21.71 2.67
C LEU A 82 -9.58 20.96 3.76
N HIS A 83 -10.21 20.82 4.92
CA HIS A 83 -9.68 20.04 6.01
C HIS A 83 -9.75 18.54 5.72
N ALA A 84 -8.79 17.79 6.25
CA ALA A 84 -8.82 16.34 6.31
C ALA A 84 -10.04 15.87 7.12
N PRO A 85 -10.58 14.66 6.86
CA PRO A 85 -11.81 14.20 7.50
C PRO A 85 -11.78 14.27 9.04
N ASP A 86 -10.68 13.87 9.66
CA ASP A 86 -10.52 13.90 11.12
C ASP A 86 -10.42 15.31 11.72
N ARG A 87 -9.91 16.29 10.96
CA ARG A 87 -9.85 17.69 11.35
C ARG A 87 -11.23 18.34 11.25
N GLU A 88 -11.94 18.10 10.15
CA GLU A 88 -13.31 18.57 9.96
C GLU A 88 -14.24 18.02 11.05
N ALA A 89 -14.08 16.75 11.43
CA ALA A 89 -14.85 16.13 12.51
C ALA A 89 -14.39 16.52 13.92
N THR A 90 -13.32 17.33 14.06
CA THR A 90 -12.69 17.66 15.35
C THR A 90 -12.29 16.44 16.19
N ALA A 91 -12.00 15.32 15.53
CA ALA A 91 -11.77 14.02 16.15
C ALA A 91 -10.49 13.37 15.58
N ILE A 92 -9.33 13.90 15.97
CA ILE A 92 -8.00 13.53 15.42
C ILE A 92 -7.81 12.01 15.36
N GLY A 93 -7.61 11.49 14.15
CA GLY A 93 -7.33 10.08 13.89
C GLY A 93 -8.51 9.12 14.01
N TYR A 94 -9.76 9.61 14.12
CA TYR A 94 -10.95 8.73 14.19
C TYR A 94 -11.07 7.82 12.97
N ASP A 95 -10.59 8.30 11.82
CA ASP A 95 -10.66 7.66 10.51
C ASP A 95 -9.42 6.82 10.19
N ASN A 96 -8.62 6.46 11.19
CA ASN A 96 -7.42 5.67 10.97
C ASN A 96 -7.72 4.37 10.19
N ASN A 97 -6.92 4.09 9.17
CA ASN A 97 -7.08 3.00 8.21
C ASN A 97 -8.32 3.07 7.29
N TYR A 98 -9.08 4.17 7.29
CA TYR A 98 -10.17 4.36 6.31
C TYR A 98 -9.60 4.63 4.91
N GLU A 99 -10.37 4.22 3.89
CA GLU A 99 -10.04 4.42 2.49
C GLU A 99 -10.96 5.46 1.85
N TYR A 100 -10.36 6.36 1.09
CA TYR A 100 -11.03 7.49 0.46
C TYR A 100 -10.70 7.56 -1.02
N ARG A 101 -11.67 8.00 -1.81
CA ARG A 101 -11.42 8.64 -3.10
C ARG A 101 -11.13 10.10 -2.82
N LEU A 102 -10.02 10.60 -3.32
CA LEU A 102 -9.57 11.98 -3.14
C LEU A 102 -9.61 12.71 -4.48
N GLU A 103 -10.05 13.95 -4.44
CA GLU A 103 -9.85 14.92 -5.52
C GLU A 103 -8.85 15.96 -5.03
N GLY A 104 -7.88 16.29 -5.88
CA GLY A 104 -6.77 17.13 -5.50
C GLY A 104 -5.60 16.98 -6.44
N TYR A 105 -4.43 17.46 -6.03
CA TYR A 105 -3.21 17.36 -6.81
C TYR A 105 -1.98 17.47 -5.90
N PHE A 106 -0.86 16.89 -6.34
CA PHE A 106 0.43 17.16 -5.74
C PHE A 106 0.90 18.55 -6.16
N SER A 107 1.30 19.41 -5.21
CA SER A 107 1.74 20.77 -5.53
C SER A 107 3.13 20.81 -6.17
N GLY A 108 3.93 19.76 -5.98
CA GLY A 108 5.35 19.71 -6.34
C GLY A 108 6.27 20.08 -5.18
N GLU A 109 5.71 20.64 -4.10
CA GLU A 109 6.44 21.01 -2.89
C GLU A 109 6.67 19.81 -1.96
N GLN A 110 7.59 20.01 -1.02
CA GLN A 110 7.95 19.06 0.01
C GLN A 110 7.77 19.71 1.39
N VAL A 111 7.17 18.98 2.34
CA VAL A 111 6.89 19.46 3.69
C VAL A 111 7.77 18.71 4.68
N TYR A 112 8.48 19.46 5.52
CA TYR A 112 9.31 18.91 6.58
C TYR A 112 8.44 18.37 7.72
N GLU A 113 8.75 17.15 8.17
CA GLU A 113 8.10 16.51 9.31
C GLU A 113 9.16 16.23 10.40
N PRO A 114 9.05 16.89 11.56
CA PRO A 114 10.12 16.89 12.55
C PRO A 114 10.29 15.56 13.29
N ALA A 115 9.25 14.75 13.48
CA ALA A 115 9.35 13.52 14.27
C ALA A 115 10.12 12.41 13.54
N SER A 116 10.02 12.36 12.22
CA SER A 116 10.79 11.48 11.34
C SER A 116 12.08 12.12 10.82
N ASN A 117 12.20 13.45 10.92
CA ASN A 117 13.26 14.24 10.30
C ASN A 117 13.36 13.98 8.78
N ARG A 118 12.22 14.00 8.10
CA ARG A 118 12.09 13.74 6.65
C ARG A 118 11.21 14.77 5.98
N PHE A 119 11.30 14.80 4.65
CA PHE A 119 10.42 15.59 3.79
C PHE A 119 9.41 14.67 3.09
N TYR A 120 8.16 15.11 3.05
CA TYR A 120 7.07 14.38 2.38
C TYR A 120 6.41 15.25 1.33
N PRO A 121 5.97 14.65 0.20
CA PRO A 121 5.27 15.39 -0.83
C PRO A 121 3.98 16.00 -0.28
N GLU A 122 3.72 17.25 -0.67
CA GLU A 122 2.49 17.94 -0.34
C GLU A 122 1.37 17.56 -1.31
N PHE A 123 0.20 17.22 -0.78
CA PHE A 123 -1.02 16.97 -1.52
C PHE A 123 -2.08 18.01 -1.17
N VAL A 124 -2.52 18.77 -2.16
CA VAL A 124 -3.60 19.75 -2.03
C VAL A 124 -4.93 19.05 -2.19
N LEU A 125 -5.66 18.88 -1.08
CA LEU A 125 -6.97 18.26 -1.05
C LEU A 125 -8.05 19.28 -1.47
N THR A 126 -8.90 18.91 -2.43
CA THR A 126 -10.01 19.76 -2.87
C THR A 126 -11.38 19.13 -2.62
N ASN A 127 -11.45 17.80 -2.51
CA ASN A 127 -12.64 17.06 -2.14
C ASN A 127 -12.28 15.63 -1.72
N TYR A 128 -13.18 14.93 -1.05
CA TYR A 128 -13.04 13.51 -0.76
C TYR A 128 -14.38 12.81 -0.66
N LYS A 129 -14.36 11.50 -0.92
CA LYS A 129 -15.48 10.58 -0.69
C LYS A 129 -14.97 9.34 0.04
N LEU A 130 -15.58 9.02 1.18
CA LEU A 130 -15.32 7.76 1.89
C LEU A 130 -15.68 6.58 0.98
N LEU A 131 -14.74 5.64 0.82
CA LEU A 131 -14.94 4.39 0.09
C LEU A 131 -15.19 3.22 1.04
N SER A 132 -14.40 3.13 2.11
CA SER A 132 -14.51 2.02 3.05
C SER A 132 -13.97 2.40 4.44
N THR A 133 -14.66 1.93 5.47
CA THR A 133 -14.23 2.00 6.88
C THR A 133 -13.49 0.74 7.34
N ALA A 134 -13.56 -0.34 6.56
CA ALA A 134 -12.89 -1.61 6.82
C ALA A 134 -12.24 -2.16 5.53
N PRO A 135 -11.32 -1.40 4.92
CA PRO A 135 -10.68 -1.83 3.69
C PRO A 135 -9.65 -2.97 3.92
N PRO A 136 -9.25 -3.70 2.85
CA PRO A 136 -8.24 -4.74 2.94
C PRO A 136 -6.91 -4.23 3.51
N GLN A 137 -6.19 -5.13 4.17
CA GLN A 137 -4.85 -4.88 4.72
C GLN A 137 -3.86 -4.61 3.59
N ILE A 138 -3.06 -3.55 3.73
CA ILE A 138 -2.03 -3.15 2.76
C ILE A 138 -0.60 -3.22 3.30
N PHE A 139 -0.46 -3.50 4.61
CA PHE A 139 0.83 -3.63 5.28
C PHE A 139 1.09 -5.09 5.62
N ARG A 140 2.33 -5.54 5.50
CA ARG A 140 2.71 -6.90 5.88
C ARG A 140 2.44 -7.20 7.35
N ASP A 141 2.79 -6.25 8.22
CA ASP A 141 2.52 -6.35 9.65
C ASP A 141 1.09 -5.87 9.94
N ALA A 142 0.27 -6.76 10.50
CA ALA A 142 -1.11 -6.44 10.89
C ALA A 142 -1.19 -5.34 11.98
N LYS A 143 -0.10 -5.10 12.72
CA LYS A 143 -0.01 -4.02 13.71
C LYS A 143 0.44 -2.68 13.11
N ALA A 144 0.63 -2.59 11.80
CA ALA A 144 1.01 -1.35 11.13
C ALA A 144 -0.09 -0.27 11.19
N THR A 145 -1.30 -0.57 11.64
CA THR A 145 -2.35 0.46 11.85
C THR A 145 -2.41 0.95 13.28
N ASP A 146 -1.55 0.48 14.21
CA ASP A 146 -1.51 0.97 15.59
C ASP A 146 -1.05 2.45 15.64
N PRO A 147 -1.89 3.38 16.15
CA PRO A 147 -1.52 4.79 16.27
C PRO A 147 -0.30 5.09 17.16
N ASN A 148 0.06 4.17 18.05
CA ASN A 148 1.18 4.35 18.99
C ASN A 148 2.52 3.82 18.44
N ARG A 149 2.53 3.25 17.23
CA ARG A 149 3.73 2.71 16.61
C ARG A 149 4.69 3.82 16.21
N ILE A 150 5.96 3.67 16.58
CA ILE A 150 7.03 4.67 16.36
C ILE A 150 7.80 4.47 15.05
N PHE A 151 7.38 3.53 14.21
CA PHE A 151 7.96 3.33 12.89
C PHE A 151 6.89 3.61 11.84
N ILE A 152 7.35 4.08 10.69
CA ILE A 152 6.52 4.34 9.51
C ILE A 152 6.60 3.10 8.63
N ASP A 153 5.51 2.34 8.60
CA ASP A 153 5.39 1.13 7.78
C ASP A 153 4.99 1.52 6.37
N ASN A 154 5.65 0.94 5.37
CA ASN A 154 5.26 1.11 3.98
C ASN A 154 4.29 0.00 3.56
N PRO A 155 3.33 0.31 2.69
CA PRO A 155 2.50 -0.71 2.08
C PRO A 155 3.28 -1.54 1.06
N ASP A 156 2.86 -2.79 0.88
CA ASP A 156 3.40 -3.76 -0.09
C ASP A 156 2.49 -3.93 -1.32
#